data_AF-A0A7X6UAW8-F1
#
_entry.id   AF-A0A7X6UAW8-F1
#
_cell.length_a   1.000
_cell.length_b   1.000
_cell.length_c   1.000
_cell.angle_alpha   90.00
_cell.angle_beta   90.00
_cell.angle_gamma   90.00
#
_symmetry.space_group_name_H-M   'P 1'
#
loop_
_entity.id
_entity.type
_entity.pdbx_description
1 polymer ?
#
loop_
_entity_poly.entity_id
_entity_poly.type
_entity_poly.pdbx_seq_one_letter_code
_entity_poly.pdbx_strand_id
1 'polypeptide(L)'
;MTRFFDAPQELCDQLETVVSRIENARALVSRLQAAEATLLVEAGELADQIAAHEAHPDGAGMAHRMVASEIGTAVKESDRTVATRMARAVTLVTGYPSVYESFRSGRISAGHTVVITEAGQIIADEEQTAAYEAEVLEFAENETVGRLRPV
;
A
#
# COMPACT_ATOMS: atom_id res chain seq x y z
N MET A 1 19.86 -19.28 9.01
CA MET A 1 20.88 -18.84 9.98
C MET A 1 22.23 -19.38 9.54
N THR A 2 22.75 -18.82 8.45
CA THR A 2 24.05 -19.20 7.89
C THR A 2 25.11 -18.53 8.74
N ARG A 3 25.92 -19.33 9.45
CA ARG A 3 27.02 -18.86 10.29
C ARG A 3 27.90 -17.94 9.45
N PHE A 4 27.85 -16.64 9.74
CA PHE A 4 28.83 -15.70 9.22
C PHE A 4 30.19 -16.07 9.80
N PHE A 5 31.16 -16.04 8.90
CA PHE A 5 32.59 -16.21 9.09
C PHE A 5 33.13 -15.39 10.28
N ASP A 6 34.36 -15.72 10.68
CA ASP A 6 35.23 -15.05 11.65
C ASP A 6 35.58 -13.59 11.21
N ALA A 7 34.56 -12.77 10.97
CA ALA A 7 34.70 -11.39 10.53
C ALA A 7 35.11 -10.49 11.71
N PRO A 8 36.01 -9.52 11.51
CA PRO A 8 36.33 -8.53 12.53
C PRO A 8 35.06 -7.84 13.05
N GLN A 9 34.97 -7.63 14.37
CA GLN A 9 33.83 -6.98 15.03
C GLN A 9 33.47 -5.64 14.37
N GLU A 10 34.48 -4.86 13.96
CA GLU A 10 34.29 -3.59 13.26
C GLU A 10 33.45 -3.74 11.97
N LEU A 11 33.64 -4.82 11.20
CA LEU A 11 32.85 -5.09 10.00
C LEU A 11 31.41 -5.50 10.34
N CYS A 12 31.21 -6.22 11.45
CA CYS A 12 29.87 -6.54 11.95
C CYS A 12 29.12 -5.27 12.39
N ASP A 13 29.77 -4.36 13.12
CA ASP A 13 29.19 -3.09 13.55
C ASP A 13 28.87 -2.17 12.35
N GLN A 14 29.76 -2.14 11.34
CA GLN A 14 29.51 -1.43 10.08
C GLN A 14 28.32 -2.03 9.32
N LEU A 15 28.19 -3.36 9.28
CA LEU A 15 27.05 -4.02 8.66
C LEU A 15 25.75 -3.67 9.38
N GLU A 16 25.72 -3.72 10.71
CA GLU A 16 24.54 -3.35 11.50
C GLU A 16 24.11 -1.90 11.24
N THR A 17 25.08 -0.99 11.12
CA THR A 17 24.82 0.40 10.73
C THR A 17 24.22 0.51 9.33
N VAL A 18 24.73 -0.25 8.35
CA VAL A 18 24.19 -0.27 6.99
C VAL A 18 22.77 -0.85 6.96
N VAL A 19 22.53 -1.96 7.67
CA VAL A 19 21.21 -2.59 7.78
C VAL A 19 20.21 -1.60 8.37
N SER A 20 20.53 -0.98 9.50
CA SER A 20 19.68 0.02 10.16
C SER A 20 19.33 1.19 9.21
N ARG A 21 20.28 1.65 8.39
CA ARG A 21 20.03 2.72 7.42
C ARG A 21 19.12 2.27 6.29
N ILE A 22 19.25 1.03 5.82
CA ILE A 22 18.37 0.46 4.78
C ILE A 22 16.94 0.31 5.33
N GLU A 23 16.78 -0.18 6.55
CA GLU A 23 15.47 -0.31 7.21
C GLU A 23 14.78 1.06 7.33
N ASN A 24 15.49 2.07 7.81
CA ASN A 24 14.97 3.44 7.89
C ASN A 24 14.57 4.00 6.52
N ALA A 25 15.39 3.77 5.48
CA ALA A 25 15.06 4.21 4.12
C ALA A 25 13.81 3.50 3.59
N ARG A 26 13.64 2.20 3.86
CA ARG A 26 12.44 1.44 3.47
C ARG A 26 11.18 1.89 4.21
N ALA A 27 11.29 2.20 5.50
CA ALA A 27 10.20 2.79 6.27
C ALA A 27 9.79 4.15 5.68
N LEU A 28 10.75 5.01 5.31
CA LEU A 28 10.45 6.30 4.65
C LEU A 28 9.73 6.11 3.30
N VAL A 29 10.19 5.18 2.47
CA VAL A 29 9.52 4.86 1.19
C VAL A 29 8.09 4.42 1.43
N SER A 30 7.86 3.53 2.40
CA SER A 30 6.52 3.02 2.72
C SER A 30 5.58 4.14 3.18
N ARG A 31 6.08 5.06 4.03
CA ARG A 31 5.32 6.23 4.47
C ARG A 31 4.94 7.17 3.32
N LEU A 32 5.85 7.41 2.37
CA LEU A 32 5.56 8.23 1.19
C LEU A 32 4.53 7.56 0.27
N GLN A 33 4.64 6.24 0.08
CA GLN A 33 3.66 5.49 -0.70
C GLN A 33 2.27 5.44 -0.02
N ALA A 34 2.21 5.40 1.31
CA ALA A 34 0.97 5.51 2.06
C ALA A 34 0.31 6.89 1.90
N ALA A 35 1.12 7.96 1.93
CA ALA A 35 0.64 9.31 1.65
C ALA A 35 0.11 9.44 0.21
N GLU A 36 0.80 8.86 -0.78
CA GLU A 36 0.33 8.79 -2.16
C GLU A 36 -1.01 8.05 -2.27
N ALA A 37 -1.20 6.96 -1.54
CA ALA A 37 -2.48 6.25 -1.51
C ALA A 37 -3.63 7.15 -1.01
N THR A 38 -3.41 7.99 0.01
CA THR A 38 -4.43 8.96 0.45
C THR A 38 -4.78 9.94 -0.65
N LEU A 39 -3.78 10.50 -1.34
CA LEU A 39 -4.00 11.44 -2.46
C LEU A 39 -4.75 10.78 -3.63
N LEU A 40 -4.52 9.48 -3.87
CA LEU A 40 -5.24 8.73 -4.89
C LEU A 40 -6.71 8.48 -4.51
N VAL A 41 -7.02 8.35 -3.22
CA VAL A 41 -8.42 8.32 -2.73
C VAL A 41 -9.08 9.68 -2.96
N GLU A 42 -8.43 10.78 -2.57
CA GLU A 42 -8.93 12.15 -2.80
C GLU A 42 -9.18 12.40 -4.30
N ALA A 43 -8.30 11.93 -5.18
CA ALA A 43 -8.49 12.01 -6.63
C ALA A 43 -9.74 11.25 -7.10
N GLY A 44 -10.03 10.09 -6.53
CA GLY A 44 -11.24 9.32 -6.81
C GLY A 44 -12.50 10.06 -6.38
N GLU A 45 -12.49 10.67 -5.19
CA GLU A 45 -13.60 11.48 -4.69
C GLU A 45 -13.86 12.70 -5.58
N LEU A 46 -12.81 13.35 -6.10
CA LEU A 46 -12.93 14.43 -7.07
C LEU A 46 -13.55 13.95 -8.38
N ALA A 47 -13.18 12.76 -8.87
CA ALA A 47 -13.79 12.18 -10.06
C ALA A 47 -15.29 11.95 -9.86
N ASP A 48 -15.71 11.46 -8.69
CA ASP A 48 -17.12 11.26 -8.35
C ASP A 48 -17.89 12.60 -8.29
N GLN A 49 -17.29 13.65 -7.72
CA GLN A 49 -17.87 14.99 -7.69
C GLN A 49 -18.05 15.59 -9.08
N ILE A 50 -17.05 15.44 -9.97
CA ILE A 50 -17.13 15.88 -11.37
C ILE A 50 -18.27 15.16 -12.09
N ALA A 51 -18.34 13.84 -11.94
CA ALA A 51 -19.38 13.02 -12.56
C ALA A 51 -20.79 13.41 -12.12
N ALA A 52 -20.97 13.73 -10.83
CA ALA A 52 -22.24 14.20 -10.28
C ALA A 52 -22.65 15.56 -10.86
N HIS A 53 -21.70 16.44 -11.20
CA HIS A 53 -21.97 17.75 -11.77
C HIS A 53 -22.41 17.69 -13.24
N GLU A 54 -21.86 16.77 -14.03
CA GLU A 54 -22.13 16.67 -15.48
C GLU A 54 -23.49 16.04 -15.82
N ALA A 55 -24.20 15.45 -14.85
CA ALA A 55 -25.55 14.87 -14.99
C ALA A 55 -25.74 13.84 -16.14
N HIS A 56 -24.64 13.20 -16.58
CA HIS A 56 -24.65 12.20 -17.65
C HIS A 56 -24.58 10.76 -17.09
N PRO A 57 -25.37 9.80 -17.62
CA PRO A 57 -25.38 8.41 -17.15
C PRO A 57 -24.01 7.70 -17.23
N ASP A 58 -23.16 8.11 -18.18
CA ASP A 58 -21.81 7.57 -18.37
C ASP A 58 -20.70 8.45 -17.74
N GLY A 59 -21.08 9.51 -17.03
CA GLY A 59 -20.17 10.54 -16.51
C GLY A 59 -19.15 10.01 -15.49
N ALA A 60 -19.54 9.05 -14.65
CA ALA A 60 -18.65 8.47 -13.64
C ALA A 60 -17.42 7.79 -14.25
N GLY A 61 -17.63 6.90 -15.22
CA GLY A 61 -16.52 6.21 -15.88
C GLY A 61 -15.64 7.14 -16.70
N MET A 62 -16.19 8.22 -17.26
CA MET A 62 -15.41 9.22 -17.99
C MET A 62 -14.59 10.11 -17.05
N ALA A 63 -15.18 10.60 -15.96
CA ALA A 63 -14.50 11.43 -14.98
C ALA A 63 -13.31 10.71 -14.35
N HIS A 64 -13.48 9.44 -13.95
CA HIS A 64 -12.37 8.62 -13.42
C HIS A 64 -11.25 8.44 -14.43
N ARG A 65 -11.55 8.19 -15.71
CA ARG A 65 -10.52 8.10 -16.77
C ARG A 65 -9.80 9.43 -17.00
N MET A 66 -10.53 10.53 -16.98
CA MET A 66 -9.97 11.87 -17.12
C MET A 66 -8.99 12.17 -15.99
N VAL A 67 -9.40 11.95 -14.73
CA VAL A 67 -8.54 12.14 -13.55
C VAL A 67 -7.31 11.23 -13.62
N ALA A 68 -7.49 9.95 -13.95
CA ALA A 68 -6.39 9.00 -14.08
C ALA A 68 -5.41 9.40 -15.20
N SER A 69 -5.91 9.95 -16.32
CA SER A 69 -5.11 10.45 -17.43
C SER A 69 -4.29 11.70 -17.04
N GLU A 70 -4.88 12.62 -16.29
CA GLU A 70 -4.18 13.83 -15.80
C GLU A 70 -3.04 13.45 -14.86
N ILE A 71 -3.32 12.61 -13.85
CA ILE A 71 -2.31 12.11 -12.92
C ILE A 71 -1.23 11.33 -13.68
N GLY A 72 -1.64 10.40 -14.56
CA GLY A 72 -0.72 9.58 -15.35
C GLY A 72 0.24 10.41 -16.19
N THR A 73 -0.25 11.49 -16.80
CA THR A 73 0.58 12.46 -17.53
C THR A 73 1.60 13.13 -16.60
N ALA A 74 1.17 13.58 -15.41
CA ALA A 74 2.04 14.25 -14.45
C ALA A 74 3.15 13.33 -13.89
N VAL A 75 2.83 12.05 -13.60
CA VAL A 75 3.77 11.10 -13.00
C VAL A 75 4.44 10.15 -14.00
N LYS A 76 4.14 10.30 -15.30
CA LYS A 76 4.69 9.49 -16.41
C LYS A 76 4.30 8.01 -16.33
N GLU A 77 3.04 7.75 -16.00
CA GLU A 77 2.44 6.42 -15.96
C GLU A 77 1.20 6.35 -16.87
N SER A 78 0.81 5.15 -17.28
CA SER A 78 -0.42 4.98 -18.06
C SER A 78 -1.66 5.26 -17.20
N ASP A 79 -2.69 5.82 -17.82
CA ASP A 79 -4.02 5.99 -17.24
C ASP A 79 -4.55 4.71 -16.58
N ARG A 80 -4.35 3.55 -17.22
CA ARG A 80 -4.73 2.22 -16.72
C ARG A 80 -4.00 1.87 -15.42
N THR A 81 -2.72 2.23 -15.32
CA THR A 81 -1.92 1.99 -14.10
C THR A 81 -2.44 2.86 -12.97
N VAL A 82 -2.68 4.14 -13.23
CA VAL A 82 -3.21 5.08 -12.24
C VAL A 82 -4.60 4.68 -11.79
N ALA A 83 -5.53 4.35 -12.70
CA ALA A 83 -6.86 3.89 -12.36
C ALA A 83 -6.83 2.63 -11.47
N THR A 84 -5.91 1.71 -11.74
CA THR A 84 -5.70 0.53 -10.89
C THR A 84 -5.18 0.91 -9.50
N ARG A 85 -4.27 1.89 -9.40
CA ARG A 85 -3.77 2.39 -8.11
C ARG A 85 -4.84 3.13 -7.32
N MET A 86 -5.67 3.95 -7.97
CA MET A 86 -6.81 4.62 -7.34
C MET A 86 -7.77 3.59 -6.73
N ALA A 87 -8.16 2.57 -7.49
CA ALA A 87 -9.04 1.51 -6.99
C ALA A 87 -8.43 0.78 -5.78
N ARG A 88 -7.15 0.41 -5.87
CA ARG A 88 -6.43 -0.25 -4.75
C ARG A 88 -6.28 0.66 -3.53
N ALA A 89 -6.06 1.95 -3.74
CA ALA A 89 -5.93 2.93 -2.68
C ALA A 89 -7.24 3.06 -1.89
N VAL A 90 -8.39 3.10 -2.59
CA VAL A 90 -9.71 3.07 -1.94
C VAL A 90 -9.84 1.80 -1.10
N THR A 91 -9.61 0.62 -1.68
CA THR A 91 -9.69 -0.65 -0.93
C THR A 91 -8.81 -0.63 0.32
N LEU A 92 -7.56 -0.17 0.22
CA LEU A 92 -6.63 -0.15 1.34
C LEU A 92 -7.04 0.87 2.42
N VAL A 93 -7.28 2.12 2.04
CA VAL A 93 -7.48 3.22 3.00
C VAL A 93 -8.83 3.11 3.71
N THR A 94 -9.87 2.66 3.00
CA THR A 94 -11.23 2.60 3.57
C THR A 94 -11.60 1.19 4.06
N GLY A 95 -11.15 0.14 3.36
CA GLY A 95 -11.50 -1.24 3.68
C GLY A 95 -10.56 -1.94 4.67
N TYR A 96 -9.32 -1.47 4.80
CA TYR A 96 -8.30 -2.06 5.67
C TYR A 96 -7.54 -0.99 6.47
N PRO A 97 -8.24 -0.26 7.38
CA PRO A 97 -7.67 0.88 8.07
C PRO A 97 -6.49 0.52 8.99
N SER A 98 -6.47 -0.68 9.58
CA SER A 98 -5.36 -1.12 10.45
C SER A 98 -4.12 -1.46 9.63
N VAL A 99 -4.30 -2.08 8.46
CA VAL A 99 -3.21 -2.36 7.51
C VAL A 99 -2.66 -1.04 6.96
N TYR A 100 -3.54 -0.09 6.63
CA TYR A 100 -3.13 1.25 6.22
C TYR A 100 -2.34 1.97 7.33
N GLU A 101 -2.73 1.84 8.59
CA GLU A 101 -1.99 2.36 9.75
C GLU A 101 -0.56 1.81 9.86
N SER A 102 -0.40 0.48 9.75
CA SER A 102 0.92 -0.14 9.76
C SER A 102 1.75 0.24 8.54
N PHE A 103 1.12 0.49 7.39
CA PHE A 103 1.81 0.98 6.20
C PHE A 103 2.26 2.43 6.34
N ARG A 104 1.39 3.34 6.82
CA ARG A 104 1.68 4.77 6.99
C ARG A 104 2.67 5.06 8.12
N SER A 105 2.91 4.10 9.01
CA SER A 105 3.97 4.16 10.03
C SER A 105 5.29 3.57 9.53
N GLY A 106 5.29 2.92 8.36
CA GLY A 106 6.45 2.29 7.76
C GLY A 106 6.83 0.95 8.38
N ARG A 107 5.92 0.32 9.14
CA ARG A 107 6.11 -1.02 9.73
C ARG A 107 5.98 -2.13 8.69
N ILE A 108 5.10 -1.95 7.71
CA ILE A 108 4.97 -2.84 6.55
C ILE A 108 5.22 -2.08 5.25
N SER A 109 5.51 -2.82 4.18
CA SER A 109 5.70 -2.26 2.83
C SER A 109 4.45 -2.39 1.97
N ALA A 110 4.40 -1.69 0.83
CA ALA A 110 3.32 -1.80 -0.15
C ALA A 110 3.09 -3.24 -0.67
N GLY A 111 4.12 -4.10 -0.63
CA GLY A 111 3.95 -5.51 -0.99
C GLY A 111 3.10 -6.28 0.03
N HIS A 112 3.21 -5.95 1.32
CA HIS A 112 2.39 -6.55 2.37
C HIS A 112 0.93 -6.12 2.21
N THR A 113 0.69 -4.82 1.95
CA THR A 113 -0.68 -4.31 1.77
C THR A 113 -1.39 -5.01 0.62
N VAL A 114 -0.72 -5.24 -0.51
CA VAL A 114 -1.29 -6.00 -1.65
C VAL A 114 -1.66 -7.42 -1.24
N VAL A 115 -0.75 -8.18 -0.61
CA VAL A 115 -1.04 -9.58 -0.23
C VAL A 115 -2.17 -9.67 0.79
N ILE A 116 -2.16 -8.79 1.79
CA ILE A 116 -3.17 -8.78 2.85
C ILE A 116 -4.54 -8.41 2.29
N THR A 117 -4.63 -7.34 1.50
CA THR A 117 -5.89 -6.89 0.90
C THR A 117 -6.44 -7.89 -0.11
N GLU A 118 -5.59 -8.56 -0.90
CA GLU A 118 -5.99 -9.61 -1.84
C GLU A 118 -6.55 -10.85 -1.12
N ALA A 119 -5.90 -11.30 -0.04
CA ALA A 119 -6.39 -12.45 0.74
C ALA A 119 -7.68 -12.13 1.52
N GLY A 120 -7.86 -10.88 1.97
CA GLY A 120 -9.05 -10.46 2.70
C GLY A 120 -10.29 -10.24 1.82
N GLN A 121 -10.19 -10.18 0.48
CA GLN A 121 -11.33 -9.85 -0.40
C GLN A 121 -12.54 -10.79 -0.26
N ILE A 122 -12.34 -12.00 0.26
CA ILE A 122 -13.40 -12.98 0.50
C ILE A 122 -14.24 -12.69 1.75
N ILE A 123 -13.77 -11.79 2.62
CA ILE A 123 -14.41 -11.41 3.87
C ILE A 123 -15.38 -10.27 3.58
N ALA A 124 -16.67 -10.51 3.78
CA ALA A 124 -17.72 -9.51 3.47
C ALA A 124 -18.13 -8.67 4.70
N ASP A 125 -17.84 -9.17 5.90
CA ASP A 125 -18.24 -8.55 7.17
C ASP A 125 -17.11 -7.67 7.72
N GLU A 126 -17.46 -6.46 8.18
CA GLU A 126 -16.50 -5.48 8.67
C GLU A 126 -15.82 -5.92 9.98
N GLU A 127 -16.56 -6.59 10.88
CA GLU A 127 -16.02 -7.09 12.15
C GLU A 127 -15.05 -8.25 11.89
N GLN A 128 -15.39 -9.15 10.96
CA GLN A 128 -14.49 -10.21 10.50
C GLN A 128 -13.25 -9.66 9.79
N THR A 129 -13.40 -8.56 9.03
CA THR A 129 -12.27 -7.89 8.38
C THR A 129 -11.32 -7.31 9.43
N ALA A 130 -11.85 -6.63 10.45
CA ALA A 130 -11.04 -6.09 11.55
C ALA A 130 -10.31 -7.19 12.34
N ALA A 131 -10.97 -8.33 12.60
CA ALA A 131 -10.33 -9.49 13.24
C ALA A 131 -9.19 -10.05 12.37
N TYR A 132 -9.44 -10.19 11.07
CA TYR A 132 -8.42 -10.61 10.10
C TYR A 132 -7.22 -9.65 10.07
N GLU A 133 -7.47 -8.33 10.05
CA GLU A 133 -6.40 -7.32 10.09
C GLU A 133 -5.53 -7.48 11.33
N ALA A 134 -6.14 -7.68 12.50
CA ALA A 134 -5.40 -7.85 13.74
C ALA A 134 -4.48 -9.09 13.69
N GLU A 135 -5.03 -10.24 13.27
CA GLU A 135 -4.26 -11.50 13.18
C GLU A 135 -3.12 -11.42 12.16
N VAL A 136 -3.38 -10.89 10.96
CA VAL A 136 -2.38 -10.87 9.89
C VAL A 136 -1.26 -9.87 10.18
N LEU A 137 -1.54 -8.77 10.89
CA LEU A 137 -0.54 -7.76 11.22
C LEU A 137 0.47 -8.22 12.27
N GLU A 138 0.08 -9.09 13.21
CA GLU A 138 1.02 -9.70 14.17
C GLU A 138 2.18 -10.41 13.45
N PHE A 139 1.88 -11.01 12.30
CA PHE A 139 2.86 -11.70 11.48
C PHE A 139 3.52 -10.77 10.44
N ALA A 140 2.75 -9.93 9.76
CA ALA A 140 3.23 -9.09 8.66
C ALA A 140 4.28 -8.06 9.08
N GLU A 141 4.25 -7.56 10.32
CA GLU A 141 5.22 -6.59 10.81
C GLU A 141 6.61 -7.19 11.07
N ASN A 142 6.71 -8.51 11.18
CA ASN A 142 7.95 -9.21 11.55
C ASN A 142 8.50 -10.12 10.44
N GLU A 143 7.77 -10.28 9.34
CA GLU A 143 8.09 -11.29 8.33
C GLU A 143 8.13 -10.71 6.92
N THR A 144 8.77 -11.42 5.98
CA THR A 144 8.80 -11.02 4.57
C THR A 144 7.45 -11.27 3.87
N VAL A 145 7.11 -10.43 2.89
CA VAL A 145 5.94 -10.59 1.99
C VAL A 145 5.79 -12.02 1.46
N GLY A 146 6.89 -12.69 1.11
CA GLY A 146 6.85 -14.05 0.55
C GLY A 146 6.29 -15.11 1.50
N ARG A 147 6.36 -14.87 2.81
CA ARG A 147 5.83 -15.79 3.84
C ARG A 147 4.39 -15.50 4.23
N LEU A 148 3.83 -14.36 3.79
CA LEU A 148 2.40 -14.07 3.93
C LEU A 148 1.54 -14.82 2.92
N ARG A 149 2.12 -15.28 1.79
CA ARG A 149 1.35 -16.02 0.79
C ARG A 149 1.13 -17.46 1.26
N PRO A 150 -0.12 -17.95 1.31
CA PRO A 150 -0.37 -19.38 1.51
C PRO A 150 0.31 -20.18 0.40
N VAL A 151 0.93 -21.32 0.76
CA VAL A 151 1.46 -22.32 -0.19
C VAL A 151 0.34 -23.11 -0.84
#